data_AF-A0A821JXQ1-F1
#
_entry.id   AF-A0A821JXQ1-F1
#
_cell.length_a   1.000
_cell.length_b   1.000
_cell.length_c   1.000
_cell.angle_alpha   90.00
_cell.angle_beta   90.00
_cell.angle_gamma   90.00
#
_symmetry.space_group_name_H-M   'P 1'
#
loop_
_entity.id
_entity.type
_entity.pdbx_description
1 polymer ?
#
loop_
_entity_poly.entity_id
_entity_poly.type
_entity_poly.pdbx_seq_one_letter_code
_entity_poly.pdbx_strand_id
1 'polypeptide(L)'
;LDFTKESAQEEYTKSLQKLQNLYDIDSFKFDAGEVNWLPAFGSFANPSCQQMTTDKTTLVTTPALHSYLYSQLAYRIDATNRLLEVRVGYRTQTLPIFVRVIDKDSNWSYVNGLRSLLPSVFNLSLLGYPFVLPDMVGGNGYGVTITQTRLPERELYIRWLQ
;
A
#
# COMPACT_ATOMS: atom_id res chain seq x y z
N LEU A 1 -4.19 -12.39 -6.32
CA LEU A 1 -5.64 -12.43 -6.07
C LEU A 1 -6.30 -11.43 -7.01
N ASP A 2 -7.41 -11.77 -7.64
CA ASP A 2 -8.10 -10.86 -8.55
C ASP A 2 -9.19 -10.09 -7.81
N PHE A 3 -8.89 -8.86 -7.39
CA PHE A 3 -9.87 -8.00 -6.70
C PHE A 3 -11.01 -7.51 -7.60
N THR A 4 -10.98 -7.76 -8.92
CA THR A 4 -12.10 -7.43 -9.80
C THR A 4 -13.20 -8.49 -9.79
N LYS A 5 -12.91 -9.67 -9.22
CA LYS A 5 -13.86 -10.76 -9.07
C LYS A 5 -14.49 -10.73 -7.68
N GLU A 6 -15.81 -10.55 -7.60
CA GLU A 6 -16.54 -10.46 -6.32
C GLU A 6 -16.34 -11.70 -5.44
N SER A 7 -16.42 -12.90 -6.00
CA SER A 7 -16.17 -14.14 -5.24
C SER A 7 -14.77 -14.21 -4.63
N ALA A 8 -13.75 -13.66 -5.31
CA ALA A 8 -12.39 -13.59 -4.77
C ALA A 8 -12.28 -12.57 -3.63
N GLN A 9 -12.97 -11.42 -3.75
CA GLN A 9 -13.08 -10.44 -2.67
C GLN A 9 -13.75 -11.05 -1.43
N GLU A 10 -14.85 -11.79 -1.62
CA GLU A 10 -15.59 -12.43 -0.53
C GLU A 10 -14.77 -13.49 0.19
N GLU A 11 -14.09 -14.37 -0.55
CA GLU A 11 -13.27 -15.43 0.03
C GLU A 11 -12.11 -14.85 0.86
N TYR A 12 -11.47 -13.80 0.34
CA TYR A 12 -10.40 -13.11 1.05
C TYR A 12 -10.91 -12.38 2.30
N THR A 13 -12.06 -11.70 2.20
CA THR A 13 -12.72 -11.04 3.32
C THR A 13 -13.08 -12.03 4.42
N LYS A 14 -13.71 -13.17 4.08
CA LYS A 14 -14.06 -14.23 5.02
C LYS A 14 -12.83 -14.80 5.73
N SER A 15 -11.72 -14.94 5.01
CA SER A 15 -10.46 -15.42 5.57
C SER A 15 -9.90 -14.46 6.62
N LEU A 16 -9.90 -13.15 6.34
CA LEU A 16 -9.41 -12.14 7.28
C LEU A 16 -10.34 -11.98 8.49
N GLN A 17 -11.66 -11.96 8.30
CA GLN A 17 -12.64 -11.93 9.39
C GLN A 17 -12.53 -13.15 10.29
N LYS A 18 -12.25 -14.33 9.72
CA LYS A 18 -11.99 -15.54 10.51
C LYS A 18 -10.76 -15.35 11.41
N LEU A 19 -9.70 -14.71 10.92
CA LEU A 19 -8.51 -14.42 11.73
C LEU A 19 -8.82 -13.41 12.84
N GLN A 20 -9.58 -12.34 12.55
CA GLN A 20 -10.03 -11.37 13.56
C GLN A 20 -10.79 -12.07 14.69
N ASN A 21 -11.77 -12.91 14.34
CA ASN A 21 -12.62 -13.59 15.31
C ASN A 21 -11.88 -14.67 16.13
N LEU A 22 -10.91 -15.37 15.53
CA LEU A 22 -10.19 -16.45 16.20
C LEU A 22 -9.07 -15.96 17.11
N TYR A 23 -8.42 -14.85 16.76
CA TYR A 23 -7.20 -14.40 17.41
C TYR A 23 -7.29 -12.99 17.99
N ASP A 24 -8.48 -12.39 18.00
CA ASP A 24 -8.72 -11.04 18.51
C ASP A 24 -7.82 -9.99 17.82
N ILE A 25 -7.70 -10.10 16.49
CA ILE A 25 -6.92 -9.15 15.67
C ILE A 25 -7.79 -7.92 15.40
N ASP A 26 -7.33 -6.76 15.88
CA ASP A 26 -8.03 -5.48 15.66
C ASP A 26 -8.04 -5.04 14.19
N SER A 27 -6.91 -5.20 13.50
CA SER A 27 -6.72 -4.73 12.12
C SER A 27 -5.51 -5.34 11.43
N PHE A 28 -5.29 -4.97 10.17
CA PHE A 28 -4.23 -5.51 9.33
C PHE A 28 -3.44 -4.42 8.61
N LYS A 29 -2.18 -4.74 8.32
CA LYS A 29 -1.37 -4.04 7.33
C LYS A 29 -1.65 -4.62 5.95
N PHE A 30 -2.24 -3.84 5.06
CA PHE A 30 -2.50 -4.21 3.67
C PHE A 30 -1.33 -3.77 2.79
N ASP A 31 -0.27 -4.57 2.77
CA ASP A 31 0.90 -4.28 1.96
C ASP A 31 0.69 -4.60 0.47
N ALA A 32 1.55 -4.03 -0.38
CA ALA A 32 1.48 -4.11 -1.84
C ALA A 32 0.21 -3.46 -2.44
N GLY A 33 -0.30 -4.02 -3.53
CA GLY A 33 -1.44 -3.50 -4.29
C GLY A 33 -1.04 -2.61 -5.48
N GLU A 34 0.26 -2.40 -5.71
CA GLU A 34 0.78 -1.60 -6.81
C GLU A 34 0.58 -2.27 -8.17
N VAL A 35 0.34 -1.43 -9.16
CA VAL A 35 0.11 -1.85 -10.54
C VAL A 35 1.35 -2.46 -11.21
N ASN A 36 2.55 -2.12 -10.75
CA ASN A 36 3.81 -2.63 -11.32
C ASN A 36 4.14 -4.06 -10.86
N TRP A 37 3.40 -4.60 -9.88
CA TRP A 37 3.56 -5.98 -9.39
C TRP A 37 2.47 -6.91 -9.94
N LEU A 38 1.54 -6.38 -10.75
CA LEU A 38 0.57 -7.21 -11.45
C LEU A 38 1.27 -8.05 -12.53
N PRO A 39 0.83 -9.30 -12.75
CA PRO A 39 1.40 -10.14 -13.80
C PRO A 39 1.15 -9.54 -15.18
N ALA A 40 2.21 -9.45 -15.99
CA ALA A 40 2.12 -8.96 -17.37
C ALA A 40 1.16 -9.79 -18.24
N PHE A 41 0.97 -11.08 -17.91
CA PHE A 41 0.11 -12.02 -18.65
C PHE A 41 -1.00 -12.63 -17.77
N GLY A 42 -1.55 -11.85 -16.83
CA GLY A 42 -2.68 -12.28 -16.01
C GLY A 42 -4.04 -12.12 -16.69
N SER A 43 -4.92 -13.12 -16.53
CA SER A 43 -6.33 -12.98 -16.86
C SER A 43 -7.08 -12.47 -15.62
N PHE A 44 -7.36 -11.17 -15.58
CA PHE A 44 -8.31 -10.59 -14.62
C PHE A 44 -9.73 -10.76 -15.16
N ALA A 45 -10.70 -10.98 -14.27
CA ALA A 45 -12.11 -11.06 -14.60
C ALA A 45 -12.59 -9.78 -15.27
N ASN A 46 -12.07 -8.63 -14.84
CA ASN A 46 -12.18 -7.38 -15.57
C ASN A 46 -10.94 -7.17 -16.45
N PRO A 47 -11.07 -7.20 -17.79
CA PRO A 47 -9.97 -6.92 -18.71
C PRO A 47 -9.32 -5.55 -18.49
N SER A 48 -10.03 -4.62 -17.85
CA SER A 48 -9.52 -3.27 -17.58
C SER A 48 -8.37 -3.20 -16.57
N CYS A 49 -8.11 -4.29 -15.84
CA CYS A 49 -6.98 -4.42 -14.91
C CYS A 49 -5.77 -5.12 -15.53
N GLN A 50 -5.87 -5.59 -16.77
CA GLN A 50 -4.72 -6.15 -17.48
C GLN A 50 -3.71 -5.05 -17.77
N GLN A 51 -2.43 -5.32 -17.51
CA GLN A 51 -1.36 -4.39 -17.84
C GLN A 51 -1.32 -4.21 -19.36
N MET A 52 -1.30 -2.96 -19.84
CA MET A 52 -1.35 -2.66 -21.29
C MET A 52 -0.26 -3.45 -22.03
N THR A 53 -0.68 -4.31 -22.96
CA THR A 53 0.14 -4.70 -24.09
C THR A 53 0.15 -3.55 -25.10
N THR A 54 1.10 -3.55 -26.05
CA THR A 54 1.47 -2.43 -26.94
C THR A 54 0.36 -1.87 -27.87
N ASP A 55 -0.90 -2.29 -27.73
CA ASP A 55 -1.99 -1.90 -28.61
C ASP A 55 -2.93 -0.87 -27.94
N LYS A 56 -2.98 0.35 -28.49
CA LYS A 56 -3.49 1.58 -27.86
C LYS A 56 -4.98 1.88 -28.10
N THR A 57 -5.83 0.92 -28.41
CA THR A 57 -7.11 1.21 -29.08
C THR A 57 -8.41 0.91 -28.31
N THR A 58 -8.38 0.50 -27.04
CA THR A 58 -9.63 0.22 -26.28
C THR A 58 -9.70 0.88 -24.89
N LEU A 59 -10.59 1.88 -24.79
CA LEU A 59 -11.35 2.38 -23.63
C LEU A 59 -10.73 2.19 -22.22
N VAL A 60 -10.15 3.28 -21.68
CA VAL A 60 -9.89 3.59 -20.24
C VAL A 60 -9.77 2.35 -19.34
N THR A 61 -8.84 1.48 -19.66
CA THR A 61 -8.42 0.36 -18.83
C THR A 61 -7.25 0.85 -17.97
N THR A 62 -7.52 1.20 -16.72
CA THR A 62 -6.45 1.62 -15.81
C THR A 62 -6.12 0.46 -14.89
N PRO A 63 -4.90 -0.12 -14.96
CA PRO A 63 -4.41 -1.07 -13.96
C PRO A 63 -4.61 -0.58 -12.51
N ALA A 64 -4.71 0.74 -12.32
CA ALA A 64 -5.02 1.39 -11.06
C ALA A 64 -6.40 1.04 -10.46
N LEU A 65 -7.33 0.47 -11.25
CA LEU A 65 -8.58 -0.10 -10.74
C LEU A 65 -8.31 -1.22 -9.72
N HIS A 66 -7.24 -2.01 -9.93
CA HIS A 66 -6.82 -3.01 -8.95
C HIS A 66 -6.49 -2.36 -7.60
N SER A 67 -5.68 -1.30 -7.60
CA SER A 67 -5.30 -0.56 -6.39
C SER A 67 -6.50 0.11 -5.69
N TYR A 68 -7.45 0.63 -6.49
CA TYR A 68 -8.72 1.18 -5.98
C TYR A 68 -9.52 0.09 -5.26
N LEU A 69 -9.80 -1.03 -5.92
CA LEU A 69 -10.59 -2.13 -5.35
C LEU A 69 -9.91 -2.75 -4.13
N TYR A 70 -8.57 -2.86 -4.15
CA TYR A 70 -7.78 -3.31 -3.01
C TYR A 70 -7.99 -2.43 -1.78
N SER A 71 -7.89 -1.10 -1.94
CA SER A 71 -8.08 -0.15 -0.84
C SER A 71 -9.53 -0.14 -0.33
N GLN A 72 -10.51 -0.22 -1.24
CA GLN A 72 -11.93 -0.32 -0.89
C GLN A 72 -12.21 -1.60 -0.08
N LEU A 73 -11.62 -2.72 -0.46
CA LEU A 73 -11.73 -3.99 0.26
C LEU A 73 -11.09 -3.89 1.65
N ALA A 74 -9.88 -3.33 1.74
CA ALA A 74 -9.19 -3.13 3.01
C ALA A 74 -10.08 -2.33 3.98
N TYR A 75 -10.63 -1.20 3.53
CA TYR A 75 -11.58 -0.41 4.32
C TYR A 75 -12.81 -1.20 4.76
N ARG A 76 -13.41 -2.04 3.92
CA ARG A 76 -14.59 -2.83 4.30
C ARG A 76 -14.32 -3.84 5.41
N ILE A 77 -13.09 -4.36 5.51
CA ILE A 77 -12.72 -5.35 6.53
C ILE A 77 -12.65 -4.72 7.92
N ASP A 78 -12.19 -3.47 8.01
CA ASP A 78 -12.08 -2.72 9.25
C ASP A 78 -12.70 -1.31 9.12
N ALA A 79 -13.98 -1.28 8.75
CA ALA A 79 -14.72 -0.02 8.58
C ALA A 79 -15.04 0.66 9.92
N THR A 80 -15.02 -0.11 11.00
CA THR A 80 -15.37 0.32 12.36
C THR A 80 -14.19 0.95 13.07
N ASN A 81 -13.05 0.24 13.20
CA ASN A 81 -11.90 0.73 13.96
C ASN A 81 -10.98 1.58 13.07
N ARG A 82 -10.89 1.25 11.77
CA ARG A 82 -10.11 1.99 10.76
C ARG A 82 -8.64 2.12 11.13
N LEU A 83 -8.07 1.08 11.75
CA LEU A 83 -6.68 1.06 12.21
C LEU A 83 -5.72 0.54 11.12
N LEU A 84 -6.25 0.20 9.95
CA LEU A 84 -5.50 -0.37 8.84
C LEU A 84 -4.67 0.67 8.08
N GLU A 85 -3.64 0.17 7.40
CA GLU A 85 -2.87 0.93 6.42
C GLU A 85 -2.88 0.26 5.04
N VAL A 86 -2.81 1.07 3.99
CA VAL A 86 -2.53 0.65 2.60
C VAL A 86 -1.33 1.43 2.06
N ARG A 87 -0.58 0.85 1.11
CA ARG A 87 0.55 1.53 0.44
C ARG A 87 0.18 2.19 -0.89
N VAL A 88 -1.03 1.94 -1.38
CA VAL A 88 -1.51 2.46 -2.67
C VAL A 88 -2.64 3.47 -2.51
N GLY A 89 -2.72 4.40 -3.46
CA GLY A 89 -3.80 5.38 -3.55
C GLY A 89 -4.16 5.67 -5.00
N TYR A 90 -5.41 5.41 -5.38
CA TYR A 90 -5.96 5.82 -6.67
C TYR A 90 -7.45 6.10 -6.53
N ARG A 91 -7.84 7.38 -6.54
CA ARG A 91 -9.23 7.83 -6.35
C ARG A 91 -9.87 7.31 -5.05
N THR A 92 -9.08 7.18 -3.99
CA THR A 92 -9.50 6.65 -2.68
C THR A 92 -9.40 7.69 -1.56
N GLN A 93 -9.33 8.99 -1.90
CA GLN A 93 -9.22 10.09 -0.92
C GLN A 93 -10.38 10.16 0.07
N THR A 94 -11.54 9.61 -0.29
CA THR A 94 -12.72 9.57 0.58
C THR A 94 -12.65 8.48 1.66
N LEU A 95 -11.67 7.57 1.58
CA LEU A 95 -11.50 6.51 2.57
C LEU A 95 -10.80 7.05 3.81
N PRO A 96 -11.39 6.89 5.01
CA PRO A 96 -10.79 7.33 6.26
C PRO A 96 -9.80 6.29 6.79
N ILE A 97 -8.75 5.98 6.01
CA ILE A 97 -7.73 4.97 6.32
C ILE A 97 -6.32 5.56 6.16
N PHE A 98 -5.32 4.96 6.80
CA PHE A 98 -3.93 5.39 6.63
C PHE A 98 -3.38 4.99 5.26
N VAL A 99 -2.82 5.96 4.54
CA VAL A 99 -2.00 5.72 3.34
C VAL A 99 -0.54 5.83 3.74
N ARG A 100 0.16 4.70 3.76
CA ARG A 100 1.57 4.62 4.09
C ARG A 100 2.41 5.04 2.88
N VAL A 101 3.43 5.87 3.12
CA VAL A 101 4.45 6.15 2.10
C VAL A 101 5.26 4.88 1.78
N ILE A 102 5.86 4.80 0.58
CA ILE A 102 6.71 3.65 0.24
C ILE A 102 7.87 3.50 1.23
N ASP A 103 8.29 2.24 1.42
CA ASP A 103 9.38 1.82 2.29
C ASP A 103 10.59 2.76 2.13
N LYS A 104 11.03 3.35 3.24
CA LYS A 104 12.18 4.25 3.28
C LYS A 104 13.44 3.51 3.69
N ASP A 105 14.55 3.90 3.08
CA ASP A 105 15.85 3.38 3.41
C ASP A 105 16.39 4.05 4.68
N SER A 106 17.18 3.31 5.46
CA SER A 106 17.88 3.81 6.65
C SER A 106 19.09 4.68 6.29
N ASN A 107 18.85 5.79 5.59
CA ASN A 107 19.86 6.79 5.23
C ASN A 107 19.29 8.22 5.16
N TRP A 108 20.16 9.20 4.94
CA TRP A 108 19.83 10.63 4.86
C TRP A 108 19.45 11.14 3.46
N SER A 109 19.33 10.26 2.46
CA SER A 109 19.17 10.65 1.06
C SER A 109 17.82 11.32 0.77
N TYR A 110 17.81 12.19 -0.23
CA TYR A 110 16.59 12.76 -0.82
C TYR A 110 15.86 11.78 -1.74
N VAL A 111 16.52 10.69 -2.18
CA VAL A 111 15.91 9.71 -3.10
C VAL A 111 14.90 8.84 -2.35
N ASN A 112 15.32 8.16 -1.28
CA ASN A 112 14.45 7.29 -0.49
C ASN A 112 14.79 7.25 1.02
N GLY A 113 15.56 8.22 1.53
CA GLY A 113 15.91 8.32 2.95
C GLY A 113 14.99 9.27 3.73
N LEU A 114 15.39 9.61 4.96
CA LEU A 114 14.64 10.51 5.85
C LEU A 114 14.26 11.84 5.19
N ARG A 115 15.15 12.42 4.37
CA ARG A 115 14.89 13.71 3.71
C ARG A 115 13.78 13.64 2.65
N SER A 116 13.51 12.46 2.10
CA SER A 116 12.41 12.24 1.15
C SER A 116 11.03 12.18 1.82
N LEU A 117 10.98 12.04 3.15
CA LEU A 117 9.76 11.81 3.91
C LEU A 117 8.78 13.00 3.81
N LEU A 118 9.26 14.21 4.12
CA LEU A 118 8.44 15.42 4.05
C LEU A 118 7.86 15.66 2.65
N PRO A 119 8.66 15.64 1.55
CA PRO A 119 8.11 15.72 0.20
C PRO A 119 7.06 14.63 -0.10
N SER A 120 7.25 13.40 0.38
CA SER A 120 6.29 12.30 0.16
C SER A 120 4.96 12.58 0.86
N VAL A 121 5.01 12.98 2.14
CA VAL A 121 3.81 13.30 2.94
C VAL A 121 3.06 14.50 2.38
N PHE A 122 3.78 15.57 2.01
CA PHE A 122 3.16 16.74 1.40
C PHE A 122 2.53 16.44 0.05
N ASN A 123 3.15 15.59 -0.77
CA ASN A 123 2.57 15.17 -2.04
C ASN A 123 1.22 14.46 -1.81
N LEU A 124 1.17 13.47 -0.93
CA LEU A 124 -0.08 12.76 -0.59
C LEU A 124 -1.14 13.71 0.00
N SER A 125 -0.72 14.64 0.87
CA SER A 125 -1.61 15.65 1.45
C SER A 125 -2.22 16.56 0.38
N LEU A 126 -1.40 17.04 -0.58
CA LEU A 126 -1.86 17.86 -1.71
C LEU A 126 -2.79 17.10 -2.66
N LEU A 127 -2.58 15.79 -2.80
CA LEU A 127 -3.46 14.91 -3.57
C LEU A 127 -4.76 14.56 -2.83
N GLY A 128 -4.93 15.05 -1.60
CA GLY A 128 -6.16 14.91 -0.80
C GLY A 128 -6.20 13.68 0.09
N TYR A 129 -5.07 13.04 0.39
CA TYR A 129 -5.00 11.95 1.37
C TYR A 129 -4.68 12.51 2.76
N PRO A 130 -5.65 12.54 3.70
CA PRO A 130 -5.48 13.25 4.97
C PRO A 130 -4.72 12.45 6.04
N PHE A 131 -4.75 11.12 5.97
CA PHE A 131 -4.12 10.23 6.96
C PHE A 131 -2.91 9.56 6.32
N VAL A 132 -1.73 10.17 6.46
CA VAL A 132 -0.50 9.65 5.87
C VAL A 132 0.36 9.01 6.96
N LEU A 133 0.79 7.76 6.74
CA LEU A 133 1.70 7.06 7.65
C LEU A 133 3.15 7.15 7.14
N PRO A 134 4.05 7.84 7.86
CA PRO A 134 5.42 8.13 7.41
C PRO A 134 6.40 6.97 7.66
N ASP A 135 6.04 5.75 7.23
CA ASP A 135 6.80 4.50 7.36
C ASP A 135 7.46 4.25 8.75
N MET A 136 8.34 3.25 8.87
CA MET A 136 9.00 2.92 10.13
C MET A 136 10.03 3.98 10.56
N VAL A 137 10.08 4.28 11.86
CA VAL A 137 11.11 5.14 12.46
C VAL A 137 12.49 4.55 12.21
N GLY A 138 13.36 5.32 11.58
CA GLY A 138 14.72 4.92 11.21
C GLY A 138 14.84 4.21 9.85
N GLY A 139 13.72 4.00 9.13
CA GLY A 139 13.69 3.29 7.86
C GLY A 139 13.77 1.76 7.99
N ASN A 140 13.72 1.06 6.86
CA ASN A 140 13.57 -0.40 6.79
C ASN A 140 14.85 -1.20 7.06
N GLY A 141 15.99 -0.53 7.13
CA GLY A 141 17.26 -1.16 7.45
C GLY A 141 17.68 -2.26 6.46
N TYR A 142 17.40 -2.11 5.16
CA TYR A 142 17.78 -3.11 4.18
C TYR A 142 19.31 -3.30 4.11
N GLY A 143 19.73 -4.58 4.15
CA GLY A 143 21.09 -4.99 3.87
C GLY A 143 21.37 -5.22 2.38
N VAL A 144 22.49 -5.88 2.07
CA VAL A 144 22.85 -6.22 0.68
C VAL A 144 21.96 -7.34 0.14
N THR A 145 21.48 -8.23 1.02
CA THR A 145 20.53 -9.29 0.70
C THR A 145 19.23 -9.11 1.48
N ILE A 146 18.17 -9.79 1.04
CA ILE A 146 16.85 -9.78 1.72
C ILE A 146 16.88 -10.38 3.14
N THR A 147 17.93 -11.13 3.49
CA THR A 147 18.11 -11.76 4.80
C THR A 147 18.98 -10.94 5.74
N GLN A 148 19.56 -9.83 5.25
CA GLN A 148 20.44 -8.98 6.03
C GLN A 148 19.71 -7.70 6.43
N THR A 149 19.93 -7.30 7.68
CA THR A 149 19.48 -6.02 8.21
C THR A 149 20.68 -5.14 8.49
N ARG A 150 20.68 -3.94 7.91
CA ARG A 150 21.60 -2.86 8.25
C ARG A 150 20.84 -1.81 9.07
N LEU A 151 21.08 -1.79 10.37
CA LEU A 151 20.42 -0.83 11.26
C LEU A 151 20.82 0.62 10.91
N PRO A 152 19.90 1.59 11.07
CA PRO A 152 20.24 3.00 10.97
C PRO A 152 21.28 3.37 12.02
N GLU A 153 22.10 4.36 11.72
CA GLU A 153 22.93 4.97 12.76
C GLU A 153 22.06 5.63 13.83
N ARG A 154 22.59 5.72 15.06
CA ARG A 154 21.86 6.23 16.22
C ARG A 154 21.28 7.63 15.97
N GLU A 155 22.05 8.52 15.36
CA GLU A 155 21.56 9.88 15.09
C GLU A 155 20.40 9.88 14.10
N LEU A 156 20.49 9.14 13.01
CA LEU A 156 19.40 9.00 12.04
C LEU A 156 18.12 8.49 12.70
N TYR A 157 18.22 7.45 13.54
CA TYR A 157 17.06 6.91 14.25
C TYR A 157 16.39 7.96 15.15
N ILE A 158 17.18 8.68 15.95
CA ILE A 158 16.68 9.74 16.84
C ILE A 158 16.03 10.85 16.02
N ARG A 159 16.62 11.22 14.88
CA ARG A 159 16.15 12.32 14.03
C ARG A 159 14.88 11.96 13.25
N TRP A 160 14.64 10.68 13.02
CA TRP A 160 13.40 10.18 12.45
C TRP A 160 12.27 10.12 13.48
N LEU A 161 12.60 9.90 14.75
CA LEU A 161 11.64 9.82 15.84
C LEU A 161 11.05 11.19 16.24
N GLN A 162 11.78 12.28 15.99
CA GLN A 162 11.39 13.66 16.31
C GLN A 162 10.26 14.16 15.41
#